data_AF-A0A2J6SK92-F1
#
_entry.id   AF-A0A2J6SK92-F1
#
_cell.length_a   1.000
_cell.length_b   1.000
_cell.length_c   1.000
_cell.angle_alpha   90.00
_cell.angle_beta   90.00
_cell.angle_gamma   90.00
#
_symmetry.space_group_name_H-M   'P 1'
#
loop_
_entity.id
_entity.type
_entity.pdbx_description
1 polymer ?
#
loop_
_entity_poly.entity_id
_entity_poly.type
_entity_poly.pdbx_seq_one_letter_code
_entity_poly.pdbx_strand_id
1 'polypeptide(L)' 'MGAFVNEVDASEPSFQQAFWGENYERLLEIKTRVDPEDVFWCKPCVGKERWEEVENMLCRT' A
#
# COMPACT_ATOMS: atom_id res chain seq x y z
N MET A 1 -14.48 -11.39 0.10
CA MET A 1 -14.83 -10.46 -0.99
C MET A 1 -13.67 -9.47 -1.13
N GLY A 2 -13.34 -9.06 -2.35
CA GLY A 2 -12.26 -8.12 -2.65
C GLY A 2 -12.66 -7.22 -3.82
N ALA A 3 -11.82 -6.25 -4.15
CA ALA A 3 -12.08 -5.26 -5.18
C ALA A 3 -10.89 -5.14 -6.14
N PHE A 4 -11.17 -4.81 -7.40
CA PHE A 4 -10.16 -4.70 -8.43
C PHE A 4 -9.35 -3.41 -8.24
N VAL A 5 -8.10 -3.54 -7.81
CA VAL A 5 -7.23 -2.43 -7.38
C VAL A 5 -7.09 -1.26 -8.38
N ASN A 6 -7.36 -1.48 -9.67
CA ASN A 6 -7.27 -0.43 -10.69
C ASN A 6 -8.55 0.41 -10.84
N GLU A 7 -9.68 0.01 -10.23
CA GLU A 7 -10.99 0.68 -10.37
C GLU A 7 -11.68 0.86 -9.00
N VAL A 8 -10.91 1.27 -7.98
CA VAL A 8 -11.37 1.38 -6.59
C VAL A 8 -11.10 2.74 -5.99
N ASP A 9 -11.79 3.04 -4.88
CA ASP A 9 -11.43 4.15 -4.02
C ASP A 9 -10.09 3.88 -3.34
N ALA A 10 -9.07 4.66 -3.70
CA ALA A 10 -7.72 4.55 -3.13
C ALA A 10 -7.65 4.91 -1.63
N SER A 11 -8.73 5.48 -1.07
CA SER A 11 -8.89 5.81 0.34
C SER A 11 -9.51 4.71 1.21
N GLU A 12 -9.83 3.53 0.64
CA GLU A 12 -10.35 2.37 1.38
C GLU A 12 -9.51 2.08 2.65
N PRO A 13 -10.12 2.18 3.86
CA PRO A 13 -9.40 1.96 5.12
C PRO A 13 -8.81 0.56 5.26
N SER A 14 -9.48 -0.46 4.71
CA SER A 14 -9.07 -1.88 4.79
C SER A 14 -8.39 -2.36 3.51
N PHE A 15 -7.63 -1.48 2.85
CA PHE A 15 -7.07 -1.73 1.51
C PHE A 15 -6.21 -3.01 1.42
N GLN A 16 -5.51 -3.40 2.49
CA GLN A 16 -4.74 -4.64 2.52
C GLN A 16 -5.62 -5.84 2.17
N GLN A 17 -6.73 -5.98 2.90
CA GLN A 17 -7.68 -7.07 2.68
C GLN A 17 -8.51 -6.86 1.41
N ALA A 18 -8.94 -5.62 1.14
CA ALA A 18 -9.83 -5.31 0.03
C ALA A 18 -9.16 -5.54 -1.33
N PHE A 19 -7.89 -5.19 -1.48
CA PHE A 19 -7.20 -5.21 -2.79
C PHE A 19 -6.22 -6.37 -2.94
N TRP A 20 -5.59 -6.80 -1.85
CA TRP A 20 -4.52 -7.79 -1.90
C TRP A 20 -4.90 -9.10 -1.21
N GLY A 21 -5.80 -9.04 -0.22
CA GLY A 21 -6.30 -10.19 0.52
C GLY A 21 -5.18 -10.95 1.22
N GLU A 22 -5.26 -12.28 1.20
CA GLU A 22 -4.28 -13.19 1.82
C GLU A 22 -2.86 -13.06 1.22
N ASN A 23 -2.72 -12.44 0.03
CA ASN A 23 -1.41 -12.24 -0.58
C ASN A 23 -0.64 -11.07 0.02
N TYR A 24 -1.26 -10.22 0.85
CA TYR A 24 -0.67 -8.97 1.30
C TYR A 24 0.68 -9.17 2.00
N GLU A 25 0.77 -10.12 2.95
CA GLU A 25 1.99 -10.37 3.71
C GLU A 25 3.16 -10.80 2.81
N ARG A 26 2.91 -11.73 1.88
CA ARG A 26 3.93 -12.18 0.91
C ARG A 26 4.37 -11.05 -0.02
N LEU A 27 3.45 -10.21 -0.48
CA LEU A 27 3.77 -9.07 -1.33
C LEU A 27 4.58 -8.02 -0.55
N LEU A 28 4.27 -7.82 0.73
CA LEU A 28 5.00 -6.92 1.61
C LEU A 28 6.44 -7.39 1.80
N GLU A 29 6.67 -8.69 2.01
CA GLU A 29 8.01 -9.28 2.08
C GLU A 29 8.82 -9.06 0.78
N ILE A 30 8.18 -9.25 -0.38
CA ILE A 30 8.82 -8.99 -1.68
C ILE A 30 9.16 -7.52 -1.82
N LYS A 31 8.22 -6.63 -1.50
CA LYS A 31 8.40 -5.17 -1.56
C LYS A 31 9.56 -4.73 -0.68
N THR A 32 9.60 -5.14 0.58
CA THR A 32 10.68 -4.80 1.52
C THR A 32 12.05 -5.31 1.06
N ARG A 33 12.10 -6.45 0.37
CA ARG A 33 13.36 -7.00 -0.18
C ARG A 33 13.82 -6.26 -1.44
N VAL A 34 12.90 -5.80 -2.28
CA VAL A 34 13.20 -5.16 -3.57
C VAL A 34 13.41 -3.65 -3.42
N ASP A 35 12.63 -3.01 -2.55
CA ASP A 35 12.66 -1.58 -2.26
C ASP A 35 12.59 -1.35 -0.74
N PRO A 36 13.70 -1.58 -0.01
CA PRO A 36 13.75 -1.50 1.45
C PRO A 36 13.58 -0.09 1.99
N GLU A 37 13.87 0.93 1.18
CA GLU A 37 13.80 2.35 1.57
C GLU A 37 12.48 3.01 1.13
N ASP A 38 11.53 2.24 0.61
CA ASP A 38 10.21 2.71 0.16
C ASP A 38 10.26 3.83 -0.89
N VAL A 39 11.25 3.80 -1.79
CA VAL A 39 11.41 4.81 -2.84
C VAL A 39 10.19 4.85 -3.76
N PHE A 40 9.60 3.68 -4.05
CA PHE A 40 8.40 3.54 -4.88
C PHE A 40 7.14 3.50 -4.02
N TRP A 41 6.67 4.66 -3.59
CA TRP A 41 5.40 4.82 -2.87
C TRP A 41 4.24 5.16 -3.82
N CYS A 42 3.04 4.63 -3.52
CA CYS A 42 1.79 4.99 -4.20
C CYS A 42 0.56 4.59 -3.38
N LYS A 43 -0.61 5.16 -3.70
CA LYS A 43 -1.89 4.88 -3.05
C LYS A 43 -2.82 4.16 -4.05
N PRO A 44 -3.24 2.89 -3.83
CA PRO A 44 -3.20 2.08 -2.60
C PRO A 44 -2.16 0.93 -2.62
N CYS A 45 -0.88 1.23 -2.86
CA CYS A 45 0.14 0.20 -3.04
C CYS A 45 0.50 -0.56 -1.75
N VAL A 46 1.07 -1.75 -1.92
CA VAL A 46 1.55 -2.59 -0.81
C VAL A 46 2.62 -1.84 -0.01
N GLY A 47 2.45 -1.77 1.31
CA GLY A 47 3.35 -1.07 2.21
C GLY A 47 3.11 0.44 2.33
N LYS A 48 2.04 1.00 1.71
CA LYS A 48 1.77 2.45 1.78
C LYS A 48 1.62 2.97 3.21
N GLU A 49 1.20 2.13 4.16
CA GLU A 49 0.90 2.44 5.56
C GLU A 49 2.11 2.89 6.38
N ARG A 50 3.33 2.67 5.87
CA ARG A 50 4.57 3.19 6.47
C ARG A 50 4.77 4.69 6.21
N TRP A 51 3.92 5.29 5.40
CA TRP A 51 3.97 6.70 5.04
C TRP A 51 2.58 7.31 5.04
N GLU A 52 2.53 8.60 5.30
CA GLU A 52 1.33 9.42 5.24
C GLU A 52 1.55 10.68 4.41
N GLU A 53 0.49 11.11 3.74
CA GLU A 53 0.50 12.36 2.97
C GLU A 53 -0.02 13.50 3.85
N VAL A 54 0.85 14.44 4.20
CA VAL A 54 0.55 15.61 5.04
C VAL A 54 0.76 16.87 4.21
N GLU A 55 -0.33 17.58 3.87
CA GLU A 55 -0.27 18.85 3.14
C GLU A 55 0.58 18.79 1.84
N ASN A 56 0.53 17.65 1.12
CA ASN A 56 1.31 17.32 -0.08
C ASN A 56 2.78 16.91 0.16
N MET A 57 3.18 16.64 1.40
CA MET A 57 4.45 16.03 1.74
C MET A 57 4.25 14.56 2.12
N LEU A 58 5.17 13.68 1.70
CA LEU A 58 5.22 12.32 2.18
C LEU A 58 6.08 12.25 3.44
N CYS A 59 5.46 11.89 4.55
CA CYS A 59 6.08 11.71 5.86
C CYS A 59 6.08 10.23 6.23
N ARG A 60 7.14 9.76 6.89
CA ARG A 60 7.19 8.39 7.42
C ARG A 60 6.38 8.36 8.72
N THR A 61 5.48 7.38 8.84
CA THR A 61 4.61 7.19 10.03
C THR A 61 5.43 6.80 11.27
#